data_AF-A0A966JDJ7-F1
#
_entry.id   AF-A0A966JDJ7-F1
#
_cell.length_a   1.000
_cell.length_b   1.000
_cell.length_c   1.000
_cell.angle_alpha   90.00
_cell.angle_beta   90.00
_cell.angle_gamma   90.00
#
_symmetry.space_group_name_H-M   'P 1'
#
loop_
_entity.id
_entity.type
_entity.pdbx_description
1 polymer ?
#
loop_
_entity_poly.entity_id
_entity_poly.type
_entity_poly.pdbx_seq_one_letter_code
_entity_poly.pdbx_strand_id
1 'polypeptide(L)'
;MKRLILLLALLMVPVMPAQANTAITLTEPMHRNADGIFINDDLASAITPQGRLGKALFDRTSAVRSYVIDMATIEEIQDLADGYSFIDESGEIVEIPEFVIADIWLNTLRSAVKGRSISALPYGNPDRRFLESKSPAEYEFLKQVGVERLAAFLSLPVTSVDSLDLGQEAQGKNRALSEAYRRELRVLYTVAPAPELASLRLQLGQLLNPSLTSESSDLLYESLVKALKANSKKLRVARGNYTITASNYDLPVTIINDYSVPVSVELIARPTNSRIVVGAAPLVKVEANSQSQVEIPLRIIASGETQIELKLRNPKGKLVGEVEYIPLRLAVISPLTTWFTTGMAIILLLAAVIQSMRRVKKRKK
;
A
#
# COMPACT_ATOMS: atom_id res chain seq x y z
N MET A 1 18.77 -78.04 36.50
CA MET A 1 18.94 -77.33 35.21
C MET A 1 17.55 -76.89 34.77
N LYS A 2 17.07 -75.74 35.24
CA LYS A 2 17.09 -74.43 34.58
C LYS A 2 16.45 -74.44 33.18
N ARG A 3 15.37 -73.64 33.08
CA ARG A 3 14.75 -73.01 31.88
C ARG A 3 13.59 -73.79 31.25
N LEU A 4 12.35 -73.33 31.46
CA LEU A 4 11.59 -72.58 30.44
C LEU A 4 10.24 -72.09 31.04
N ILE A 5 10.23 -70.92 31.67
CA ILE A 5 9.02 -70.12 31.88
C ILE A 5 9.40 -68.72 31.40
N LEU A 6 8.98 -68.36 30.20
CA LEU A 6 8.72 -66.98 29.77
C LEU A 6 8.28 -67.02 28.30
N LEU A 7 7.00 -66.74 28.01
CA LEU A 7 6.53 -66.10 26.77
C LEU A 7 5.00 -66.06 26.75
N LEU A 8 4.38 -65.20 27.57
CA LEU A 8 3.03 -64.70 27.28
C LEU A 8 2.74 -63.41 28.07
N ALA A 9 3.49 -62.35 27.83
CA ALA A 9 3.18 -61.02 28.37
C ALA A 9 3.75 -59.93 27.45
N LEU A 10 3.31 -59.88 26.20
CA LEU A 10 3.64 -58.76 25.32
C LEU A 10 2.60 -58.59 24.20
N LEU A 11 1.34 -58.30 24.54
CA LEU A 11 0.32 -57.89 23.56
C LEU A 11 -0.87 -57.19 24.24
N MET A 12 -0.59 -56.10 24.95
CA MET A 12 -1.59 -55.10 25.34
C MET A 12 -0.91 -53.73 25.33
N VAL A 13 -0.58 -53.24 24.13
CA VAL A 13 -0.42 -51.80 23.94
C VAL A 13 -1.84 -51.25 23.85
N PRO A 14 -2.31 -50.37 24.75
CA PRO A 14 -3.58 -49.70 24.55
C PRO A 14 -3.44 -48.89 23.26
N VAL A 15 -4.14 -49.33 22.21
CA VAL A 15 -4.38 -48.51 21.03
C VAL A 15 -5.21 -47.34 21.54
N MET A 16 -4.56 -46.21 21.82
CA MET A 16 -5.29 -44.98 22.05
C MET A 16 -6.06 -44.71 20.77
N PRO A 17 -7.40 -44.59 20.81
CA PRO A 17 -8.14 -44.22 19.62
C PRO A 17 -7.59 -42.88 19.16
N ALA A 18 -7.05 -42.83 17.94
CA ALA A 18 -6.79 -41.57 17.28
C ALA A 18 -8.15 -40.85 17.19
N GLN A 19 -8.38 -39.88 18.06
CA GLN A 19 -9.54 -39.02 17.92
C GLN A 19 -9.30 -38.22 16.65
N ALA A 20 -9.96 -38.62 15.57
CA ALA A 20 -10.09 -37.80 14.37
C ALA A 20 -10.78 -36.51 14.82
N ASN A 21 -9.99 -35.47 15.12
CA ASN A 21 -10.52 -34.19 15.52
C ASN A 21 -11.27 -33.65 14.30
N THR A 22 -12.60 -33.78 14.32
CA THR A 22 -13.42 -33.42 13.17
C THR A 22 -13.42 -31.90 13.09
N ALA A 23 -12.64 -31.38 12.15
CA ALA A 23 -12.45 -29.94 11.95
C ALA A 23 -13.17 -29.50 10.68
N ILE A 24 -13.85 -28.35 10.75
CA ILE A 24 -14.35 -27.66 9.55
C ILE A 24 -13.36 -26.56 9.20
N THR A 25 -12.95 -26.50 7.93
CA THR A 25 -12.13 -25.42 7.38
C THR A 25 -12.98 -24.53 6.48
N LEU A 26 -13.04 -23.23 6.79
CA LEU A 26 -13.80 -22.23 6.05
C LEU A 26 -12.82 -21.23 5.42
N THR A 27 -12.58 -21.38 4.13
CA THR A 27 -11.71 -20.50 3.34
C THR A 27 -12.11 -20.60 1.86
N GLU A 28 -11.92 -19.48 1.17
CA GLU A 28 -12.04 -19.28 -0.27
C GLU A 28 -10.89 -18.39 -0.73
N PRO A 29 -10.42 -18.53 -2.00
CA PRO A 29 -9.66 -17.47 -2.65
C PRO A 29 -10.46 -16.16 -2.66
N MET A 30 -9.78 -15.05 -2.92
CA MET A 30 -10.42 -13.74 -3.11
C MET A 30 -11.35 -13.75 -4.31
N HIS A 31 -12.56 -13.22 -4.13
CA HIS A 31 -13.56 -13.06 -5.20
C HIS A 31 -13.77 -11.59 -5.57
N ARG A 32 -13.39 -10.66 -4.69
CA ARG A 32 -13.63 -9.23 -4.89
C ARG A 32 -12.42 -8.50 -5.42
N ASN A 33 -12.59 -7.67 -6.44
CA ASN A 33 -11.52 -6.87 -7.03
C ASN A 33 -11.17 -5.64 -6.16
N ALA A 34 -10.17 -4.86 -6.57
CA ALA A 34 -9.68 -3.73 -5.77
C ALA A 34 -10.67 -2.54 -5.70
N ASP A 35 -11.64 -2.49 -6.61
CA ASP A 35 -12.72 -1.50 -6.63
C ASP A 35 -13.93 -1.94 -5.77
N GLY A 36 -13.88 -3.13 -5.17
CA GLY A 36 -14.96 -3.67 -4.32
C GLY A 36 -16.03 -4.46 -5.06
N ILE A 37 -15.83 -4.76 -6.35
CA ILE A 37 -16.79 -5.51 -7.18
C ILE A 37 -16.36 -6.98 -7.25
N PHE A 38 -17.31 -7.90 -7.08
CA PHE A 38 -17.05 -9.34 -7.22
C PHE A 38 -16.80 -9.71 -8.68
N ILE A 39 -15.82 -10.58 -8.94
CA ILE A 39 -15.46 -10.99 -10.31
C ILE A 39 -16.48 -11.98 -10.90
N ASN A 40 -17.30 -12.60 -10.06
CA ASN A 40 -18.38 -13.52 -10.40
C ASN A 40 -19.29 -13.72 -9.17
N ASP A 41 -20.29 -14.59 -9.28
CA ASP A 41 -21.24 -14.91 -8.20
C ASP A 41 -20.93 -16.23 -7.45
N ASP A 42 -19.69 -16.73 -7.56
CA ASP A 42 -19.32 -18.04 -7.05
C ASP A 42 -19.38 -18.11 -5.53
N LEU A 43 -18.93 -17.06 -4.82
CA LEU A 43 -18.98 -17.01 -3.37
C LEU A 43 -20.42 -17.03 -2.84
N ALA A 44 -21.30 -16.24 -3.47
CA ALA A 44 -22.72 -16.22 -3.13
C ALA A 44 -23.35 -17.61 -3.32
N SER A 45 -23.03 -18.26 -4.44
CA SER A 45 -23.43 -19.65 -4.71
C SER A 45 -22.87 -20.64 -3.67
N ALA A 46 -21.61 -20.45 -3.25
CA ALA A 46 -20.92 -21.34 -2.30
C ALA A 46 -21.52 -21.31 -0.88
N ILE A 47 -22.10 -20.19 -0.46
CA ILE A 47 -22.70 -20.05 0.88
C ILE A 47 -24.18 -20.43 0.95
N THR A 48 -24.84 -20.65 -0.19
CA THR A 48 -26.19 -21.23 -0.22
C THR A 48 -26.22 -22.59 0.50
N PRO A 49 -27.38 -23.04 1.03
CA PRO A 49 -27.47 -24.34 1.73
C PRO A 49 -26.89 -25.52 0.96
N GLN A 50 -26.93 -25.48 -0.38
CA GLN A 50 -26.40 -26.54 -1.24
C GLN A 50 -24.96 -26.31 -1.72
N GLY A 51 -24.46 -25.09 -1.55
CA GLY A 51 -23.09 -24.71 -1.83
C GLY A 51 -22.09 -25.36 -0.88
N ARG A 52 -20.81 -25.31 -1.25
CA ARG A 52 -19.73 -25.97 -0.51
C ARG A 52 -19.59 -25.45 0.93
N LEU A 53 -19.58 -24.13 1.11
CA LEU A 53 -19.47 -23.50 2.42
C LEU A 53 -20.78 -23.59 3.20
N GLY A 54 -21.92 -23.58 2.50
CA GLY A 54 -23.22 -23.83 3.13
C GLY A 54 -23.30 -25.22 3.73
N LYS A 55 -23.06 -26.28 2.94
CA LYS A 55 -23.05 -27.67 3.44
C LYS A 55 -22.10 -27.87 4.60
N ALA A 56 -20.92 -27.26 4.57
CA ALA A 56 -19.97 -27.33 5.67
C ALA A 56 -20.58 -26.85 7.00
N LEU A 57 -21.43 -25.82 6.99
CA LEU A 57 -22.07 -25.29 8.21
C LEU A 57 -23.46 -25.86 8.50
N PHE A 58 -24.34 -25.97 7.50
CA PHE A 58 -25.73 -26.38 7.69
C PHE A 58 -25.86 -27.88 7.94
N ASP A 59 -25.05 -28.71 7.28
CA ASP A 59 -25.09 -30.18 7.44
C ASP A 59 -24.11 -30.67 8.53
N ARG A 60 -23.56 -29.75 9.34
CA ARG A 60 -22.55 -30.08 10.35
C ARG A 60 -23.11 -31.09 11.37
N THR A 61 -22.27 -32.04 11.76
CA THR A 61 -22.60 -32.98 12.83
C THR A 61 -22.14 -32.46 14.19
N SER A 62 -22.72 -32.97 15.28
CA SER A 62 -22.31 -32.63 16.65
C SER A 62 -20.86 -33.04 16.98
N ALA A 63 -20.26 -33.91 16.14
CA ALA A 63 -18.89 -34.38 16.25
C ALA A 63 -17.83 -33.32 15.92
N VAL A 64 -18.18 -32.23 15.20
CA VAL A 64 -17.22 -31.17 14.84
C VAL A 64 -16.75 -30.42 16.08
N ARG A 65 -15.49 -30.55 16.48
CA ARG A 65 -14.95 -29.93 17.72
C ARG A 65 -14.15 -28.66 17.48
N SER A 66 -13.69 -28.42 16.25
CA SER A 66 -12.83 -27.29 15.93
C SER A 66 -13.15 -26.67 14.57
N TYR A 67 -12.86 -25.38 14.45
CA TYR A 67 -13.00 -24.59 13.23
C TYR A 67 -11.67 -23.95 12.86
N VAL A 68 -11.29 -24.03 11.59
CA VAL A 68 -10.18 -23.29 10.99
C VAL A 68 -10.79 -22.30 10.00
N ILE A 69 -10.63 -21.01 10.24
CA ILE A 69 -11.38 -19.98 9.51
C ILE A 69 -10.40 -18.96 8.93
N ASP A 70 -10.57 -18.64 7.66
CA ASP A 70 -9.95 -17.49 7.02
C ASP A 70 -10.85 -16.26 7.17
N MET A 71 -10.36 -15.23 7.85
CA MET A 71 -11.10 -13.99 8.04
C MET A 71 -11.37 -13.27 6.71
N ALA A 72 -10.50 -13.38 5.70
CA ALA A 72 -10.71 -12.73 4.41
C ALA A 72 -11.99 -13.22 3.72
N THR A 73 -12.26 -14.53 3.81
CA THR A 73 -13.52 -15.12 3.33
C THR A 73 -14.72 -14.62 4.13
N ILE A 74 -14.58 -14.45 5.45
CA ILE A 74 -15.67 -13.93 6.27
C ILE A 74 -16.00 -12.48 5.90
N GLU A 75 -14.99 -11.62 5.70
CA GLU A 75 -15.23 -10.23 5.29
C GLU A 75 -15.95 -10.16 3.94
N GLU A 76 -15.55 -10.94 2.92
CA GLU A 76 -16.28 -10.96 1.65
C GLU A 76 -17.73 -11.46 1.81
N ILE A 77 -18.01 -12.40 2.73
CA ILE A 77 -19.40 -12.82 3.01
C ILE A 77 -20.18 -11.71 3.74
N GLN A 78 -19.53 -10.89 4.58
CA GLN A 78 -20.18 -9.71 5.16
C GLN A 78 -20.56 -8.70 4.08
N ASP A 79 -19.69 -8.49 3.09
CA ASP A 79 -19.99 -7.61 1.96
C ASP A 79 -21.16 -8.13 1.11
N LEU A 80 -21.32 -9.46 0.96
CA LEU A 80 -22.51 -10.02 0.31
C LEU A 80 -23.80 -9.67 1.06
N ALA A 81 -23.76 -9.64 2.40
CA ALA A 81 -24.94 -9.37 3.22
C ALA A 81 -25.46 -7.92 3.07
N ASP A 82 -24.54 -6.95 2.97
CA ASP A 82 -24.86 -5.52 2.83
C ASP A 82 -25.44 -5.14 1.45
N GLY A 83 -25.43 -6.09 0.50
CA GLY A 83 -25.68 -5.86 -0.92
C GLY A 83 -24.37 -5.74 -1.70
N TYR A 84 -24.31 -6.34 -2.88
CA TYR A 84 -23.07 -6.45 -3.65
C TYR A 84 -23.30 -6.29 -5.15
N SER A 85 -22.22 -6.02 -5.87
CA SER A 85 -22.20 -6.08 -7.33
C SER A 85 -21.18 -7.10 -7.81
N PHE A 86 -21.51 -7.80 -8.89
CA PHE A 86 -20.60 -8.73 -9.53
C PHE A 86 -20.56 -8.54 -11.05
N ILE A 87 -19.50 -9.04 -11.69
CA ILE A 87 -19.34 -9.06 -13.15
C ILE A 87 -19.95 -10.36 -13.67
N ASP A 88 -20.94 -10.27 -14.54
CA ASP A 88 -21.57 -11.44 -15.15
C ASP A 88 -20.76 -12.03 -16.32
N GLU A 89 -21.24 -13.13 -16.91
CA GLU A 89 -20.58 -13.79 -18.05
C GLU A 89 -20.48 -12.89 -19.30
N SER A 90 -21.31 -11.85 -19.41
CA SER A 90 -21.28 -10.88 -20.51
C SER A 90 -20.33 -9.72 -20.23
N GLY A 91 -19.76 -9.64 -19.03
CA GLY A 91 -18.91 -8.54 -18.58
C GLY A 91 -19.70 -7.33 -18.06
N GLU A 92 -21.01 -7.46 -17.85
CA GLU A 92 -21.84 -6.41 -17.28
C GLU A 92 -21.82 -6.46 -15.74
N ILE A 93 -21.96 -5.28 -15.12
CA ILE A 93 -22.04 -5.18 -13.66
C ILE A 93 -23.50 -5.38 -13.25
N VAL A 94 -23.76 -6.44 -12.49
CA VAL A 94 -25.07 -6.76 -11.92
C VAL A 94 -25.07 -6.39 -10.43
N GLU A 95 -26.09 -5.66 -10.00
CA GLU A 95 -26.26 -5.22 -8.61
C GLU A 95 -27.33 -6.05 -7.90
N ILE A 96 -27.00 -6.55 -6.72
CA ILE A 96 -27.85 -7.33 -5.83
C ILE A 96 -28.08 -6.52 -4.54
N PRO A 97 -29.28 -5.97 -4.31
CA PRO A 97 -29.53 -5.03 -3.20
C PRO A 97 -29.40 -5.63 -1.80
N GLU A 98 -29.84 -6.87 -1.59
CA GLU A 98 -29.75 -7.56 -0.30
C GLU A 98 -29.63 -9.07 -0.54
N PHE A 99 -28.64 -9.72 0.07
CA PHE A 99 -28.45 -11.16 -0.02
C PHE A 99 -28.60 -11.83 1.35
N VAL A 100 -29.86 -12.01 1.77
CA VAL A 100 -30.27 -12.56 3.08
C VAL A 100 -29.58 -13.89 3.44
N ILE A 101 -29.18 -14.68 2.43
CA ILE A 101 -28.47 -15.95 2.63
C ILE A 101 -27.13 -15.72 3.36
N ALA A 102 -26.42 -14.62 3.07
CA ALA A 102 -25.17 -14.28 3.74
C ALA A 102 -25.37 -14.02 5.24
N ASP A 103 -26.40 -13.27 5.62
CA ASP A 103 -26.74 -13.04 7.03
C ASP A 103 -27.10 -14.33 7.76
N ILE A 104 -27.88 -15.20 7.12
CA ILE A 104 -28.22 -16.52 7.68
C ILE A 104 -26.93 -17.35 7.88
N TRP A 105 -26.03 -17.33 6.90
CA TRP A 105 -24.77 -18.06 6.96
C TRP A 105 -23.87 -17.54 8.09
N LEU A 106 -23.69 -16.23 8.21
CA LEU A 106 -22.86 -15.59 9.25
C LEU A 106 -23.42 -15.85 10.66
N ASN A 107 -24.74 -15.77 10.85
CA ASN A 107 -25.39 -16.09 12.11
C ASN A 107 -25.26 -17.58 12.45
N THR A 108 -25.35 -18.45 11.45
CA THR A 108 -25.13 -19.89 11.61
C THR A 108 -23.70 -20.17 12.04
N LEU A 109 -22.70 -19.52 11.44
CA LEU A 109 -21.29 -19.61 11.84
C LEU A 109 -21.11 -19.21 13.30
N ARG A 110 -21.60 -18.03 13.70
CA ARG A 110 -21.51 -17.52 15.07
C ARG A 110 -22.11 -18.48 16.10
N SER A 111 -23.19 -19.16 15.75
CA SER A 111 -23.80 -20.19 16.59
C SER A 111 -22.96 -21.47 16.63
N ALA A 112 -22.46 -21.91 15.48
CA ALA A 112 -21.72 -23.16 15.31
C ALA A 112 -20.39 -23.20 16.07
N VAL A 113 -19.69 -22.07 16.18
CA VAL A 113 -18.38 -21.98 16.83
C VAL A 113 -18.42 -21.91 18.36
N LYS A 114 -19.60 -21.70 18.97
CA LYS A 114 -19.73 -21.56 20.42
C LYS A 114 -19.27 -22.84 21.15
N GLY A 115 -18.36 -22.66 22.11
CA GLY A 115 -17.80 -23.77 22.89
C GLY A 115 -16.90 -24.72 22.08
N ARG A 116 -16.40 -24.29 20.92
CA ARG A 116 -15.48 -25.04 20.05
C ARG A 116 -14.12 -24.35 19.98
N SER A 117 -13.09 -25.09 19.59
CA SER A 117 -11.76 -24.50 19.34
C SER A 117 -11.77 -23.76 18.01
N ILE A 118 -11.26 -22.53 17.99
CA ILE A 118 -11.25 -21.69 16.79
C ILE A 118 -9.82 -21.29 16.46
N SER A 119 -9.41 -21.56 15.22
CA SER A 119 -8.12 -21.18 14.68
C SER A 119 -8.27 -20.26 13.48
N ALA A 120 -7.54 -19.15 13.46
CA ALA A 120 -7.45 -18.26 12.30
C ALA A 120 -6.32 -18.68 11.37
N LEU A 121 -6.65 -18.78 10.08
CA LEU A 121 -5.65 -18.77 9.02
C LEU A 121 -5.03 -17.37 8.89
N PRO A 122 -3.81 -17.23 8.32
CA PRO A 122 -3.34 -15.93 7.88
C PRO A 122 -4.32 -15.36 6.87
N TYR A 123 -4.58 -14.05 6.94
CA TYR A 123 -5.60 -13.38 6.13
C TYR A 123 -5.43 -13.69 4.62
N GLY A 124 -6.43 -14.33 4.01
CA GLY A 124 -6.45 -14.70 2.59
C GLY A 124 -5.75 -16.02 2.25
N ASN A 125 -5.28 -16.77 3.24
CA ASN A 125 -4.55 -18.04 3.09
C ASN A 125 -3.42 -17.98 2.03
N PRO A 126 -2.45 -17.05 2.17
CA PRO A 126 -1.40 -16.81 1.18
C PRO A 126 -0.39 -17.97 1.11
N ASP A 127 0.37 -18.04 0.02
CA ASP A 127 1.52 -18.93 -0.15
C ASP A 127 2.56 -18.74 0.96
N ARG A 128 2.50 -19.67 1.92
CA ARG A 128 3.37 -19.72 3.09
C ARG A 128 4.84 -19.77 2.70
N ARG A 129 5.23 -20.68 1.80
CA ARG A 129 6.65 -20.93 1.49
C ARG A 129 7.28 -19.69 0.86
N PHE A 130 6.55 -19.05 -0.04
CA PHE A 130 6.99 -17.80 -0.64
C PHE A 130 7.16 -16.69 0.40
N LEU A 131 6.16 -16.45 1.26
CA LEU A 131 6.23 -15.37 2.22
C LEU A 131 7.24 -15.61 3.34
N GLU A 132 7.33 -16.82 3.90
CA GLU A 132 8.37 -17.18 4.88
C GLU A 132 9.78 -16.99 4.31
N SER A 133 9.98 -17.25 3.01
CA SER A 133 11.27 -17.04 2.34
C SER A 133 11.55 -15.56 2.03
N LYS A 134 10.58 -14.85 1.46
CA LYS A 134 10.80 -13.54 0.83
C LYS A 134 10.41 -12.35 1.71
N SER A 135 9.48 -12.56 2.64
CA SER A 135 8.94 -11.50 3.49
C SER A 135 8.30 -12.03 4.78
N PRO A 136 9.07 -12.63 5.71
CA PRO A 136 8.53 -13.20 6.96
C PRO A 136 7.70 -12.19 7.77
N ALA A 137 8.13 -10.92 7.79
CA ALA A 137 7.39 -9.86 8.47
C ALA A 137 6.01 -9.57 7.86
N GLU A 138 5.83 -9.80 6.56
CA GLU A 138 4.51 -9.67 5.93
C GLU A 138 3.64 -10.89 6.26
N TYR A 139 4.23 -12.08 6.35
CA TYR A 139 3.51 -13.27 6.77
C TYR A 139 2.95 -13.14 8.19
N GLU A 140 3.80 -12.70 9.13
CA GLU A 140 3.37 -12.45 10.51
C GLU A 140 2.32 -11.34 10.60
N PHE A 141 2.42 -10.30 9.76
CA PHE A 141 1.36 -9.29 9.66
C PHE A 141 0.01 -9.90 9.24
N LEU A 142 -0.02 -10.76 8.22
CA LEU A 142 -1.26 -11.42 7.77
C LEU A 142 -1.81 -12.40 8.82
N LYS A 143 -0.93 -13.09 9.58
CA LYS A 143 -1.32 -13.93 10.73
C LYS A 143 -1.97 -13.11 11.83
N GLN A 144 -1.35 -11.99 12.21
CA GLN A 144 -1.86 -11.10 13.24
C GLN A 144 -3.23 -10.52 12.84
N VAL A 145 -3.36 -10.01 11.61
CA VAL A 145 -4.63 -9.48 11.10
C VAL A 145 -5.72 -10.55 11.12
N GLY A 146 -5.42 -11.77 10.66
CA GLY A 146 -6.38 -12.88 10.66
C GLY A 146 -6.91 -13.20 12.07
N VAL A 147 -6.03 -13.27 13.07
CA VAL A 147 -6.42 -13.54 14.47
C VAL A 147 -7.21 -12.38 15.05
N GLU A 148 -6.68 -11.15 14.97
CA GLU A 148 -7.28 -9.97 15.61
C GLU A 148 -8.69 -9.70 15.08
N ARG A 149 -8.86 -9.75 13.75
CA ARG A 149 -10.14 -9.48 13.11
C ARG A 149 -11.14 -10.61 13.31
N LEU A 150 -10.71 -11.88 13.26
CA LEU A 150 -11.61 -13.01 13.52
C LEU A 150 -12.07 -13.05 14.99
N ALA A 151 -11.15 -12.80 15.92
CA ALA A 151 -11.48 -12.70 17.34
C ALA A 151 -12.47 -11.56 17.61
N ALA A 152 -12.24 -10.39 16.99
CA ALA A 152 -13.17 -9.26 17.07
C ALA A 152 -14.54 -9.61 16.46
N PHE A 153 -14.56 -10.20 15.26
CA PHE A 153 -15.79 -10.62 14.59
C PHE A 153 -16.58 -11.60 15.45
N LEU A 154 -15.97 -12.66 15.98
CA LEU A 154 -16.66 -13.70 16.76
C LEU A 154 -16.91 -13.33 18.22
N SER A 155 -16.19 -12.34 18.75
CA SER A 155 -16.12 -12.05 20.20
C SER A 155 -15.73 -13.28 21.02
N LEU A 156 -14.78 -14.07 20.51
CA LEU A 156 -14.29 -15.32 21.09
C LEU A 156 -12.77 -15.40 20.98
N PRO A 157 -12.09 -16.16 21.86
CA PRO A 157 -10.66 -16.41 21.72
C PRO A 157 -10.38 -17.23 20.46
N VAL A 158 -9.33 -16.83 19.74
CA VAL A 158 -8.89 -17.45 18.49
C VAL A 158 -7.38 -17.70 18.55
N THR A 159 -6.95 -18.88 18.13
CA THR A 159 -5.52 -19.21 17.99
C THR A 159 -5.04 -19.00 16.56
N SER A 160 -3.78 -18.61 16.36
CA SER A 160 -3.19 -18.56 15.02
C SER A 160 -2.80 -19.96 14.54
N VAL A 161 -3.02 -20.26 13.26
CA VAL A 161 -2.39 -21.38 12.55
C VAL A 161 -1.68 -20.86 11.30
N ASP A 162 -0.88 -21.71 10.67
CA ASP A 162 -0.23 -21.37 9.39
C ASP A 162 -1.21 -21.56 8.22
N SER A 163 -0.84 -21.04 7.05
CA SER A 163 -1.58 -21.25 5.80
C SER A 163 -1.71 -22.75 5.52
N LEU A 164 -2.80 -23.12 4.85
CA LEU A 164 -3.02 -24.49 4.40
C LEU A 164 -1.94 -24.93 3.41
N ASP A 165 -1.42 -26.13 3.58
CA ASP A 165 -0.53 -26.74 2.57
C ASP A 165 -1.38 -27.31 1.43
N LEU A 166 -1.57 -26.50 0.39
CA LEU A 166 -2.36 -26.85 -0.80
C LEU A 166 -1.54 -27.59 -1.87
N GLY A 167 -0.26 -27.87 -1.60
CA GLY A 167 0.63 -28.55 -2.56
C GLY A 167 0.99 -27.74 -3.81
N GLN A 168 0.61 -26.46 -3.86
CA GLN A 168 0.83 -25.54 -4.98
C GLN A 168 1.43 -24.22 -4.48
N GLU A 169 2.12 -23.51 -5.37
CA GLU A 169 2.61 -22.15 -5.13
C GLU A 169 1.67 -21.12 -5.73
N ALA A 170 1.74 -19.89 -5.22
CA ALA A 170 1.10 -18.75 -5.85
C ALA A 170 1.63 -18.55 -7.29
N GLN A 171 0.75 -18.08 -8.18
CA GLN A 171 1.12 -17.80 -9.57
C GLN A 171 2.29 -16.80 -9.64
N GLY A 172 3.21 -17.03 -10.59
CA GLY A 172 4.47 -16.26 -10.68
C GLY A 172 4.27 -14.75 -10.80
N LYS A 173 3.28 -14.31 -11.59
CA LYS A 173 2.92 -12.89 -11.72
C LYS A 173 2.49 -12.26 -10.39
N ASN A 174 1.73 -12.98 -9.57
CA ASN A 174 1.23 -12.49 -8.28
C ASN A 174 2.38 -12.34 -7.27
N ARG A 175 3.31 -13.31 -7.28
CA ARG A 175 4.55 -13.22 -6.50
C ARG A 175 5.41 -12.03 -6.91
N ALA A 176 5.59 -11.82 -8.20
CA ALA A 176 6.34 -10.67 -8.73
C ALA A 176 5.69 -9.33 -8.35
N LEU A 177 4.35 -9.24 -8.40
CA LEU A 177 3.62 -8.04 -7.98
C LEU A 177 3.79 -7.75 -6.48
N SER A 178 3.68 -8.78 -5.64
CA SER A 178 3.95 -8.67 -4.21
C SER A 178 5.39 -8.19 -3.95
N GLU A 179 6.38 -8.72 -4.68
CA GLU A 179 7.79 -8.28 -4.60
C GLU A 179 7.97 -6.81 -4.97
N ALA A 180 7.28 -6.34 -6.01
CA ALA A 180 7.37 -4.97 -6.49
C ALA A 180 6.80 -3.97 -5.47
N TYR A 181 5.61 -4.22 -4.91
CA TYR A 181 4.86 -3.18 -4.18
C TYR A 181 4.90 -3.29 -2.64
N ARG A 182 5.10 -4.48 -2.06
CA ARG A 182 4.97 -4.66 -0.60
C ARG A 182 5.88 -3.73 0.21
N ARG A 183 7.10 -3.50 -0.28
CA ARG A 183 8.10 -2.68 0.42
C ARG A 183 7.68 -1.21 0.41
N GLU A 184 7.19 -0.72 -0.72
CA GLU A 184 6.71 0.65 -0.86
C GLU A 184 5.50 0.89 0.04
N LEU A 185 4.48 0.01 -0.02
CA LEU A 185 3.29 0.12 0.82
C LEU A 185 3.64 0.12 2.31
N ARG A 186 4.57 -0.74 2.75
CA ARG A 186 5.02 -0.76 4.14
C ARG A 186 5.69 0.55 4.54
N VAL A 187 6.46 1.17 3.64
CA VAL A 187 7.13 2.44 3.91
C VAL A 187 6.12 3.59 3.92
N LEU A 188 5.18 3.62 2.96
CA LEU A 188 4.07 4.58 2.95
C LEU A 188 3.20 4.46 4.22
N TYR A 189 2.91 3.25 4.68
CA TYR A 189 2.14 3.02 5.91
C TYR A 189 2.81 3.64 7.16
N THR A 190 4.13 3.85 7.15
CA THR A 190 4.83 4.52 8.27
C THR A 190 4.58 6.03 8.34
N VAL A 191 4.11 6.66 7.27
CA VAL A 191 3.80 8.09 7.21
C VAL A 191 2.31 8.36 7.04
N ALA A 192 1.59 7.42 6.46
CA ALA A 192 0.17 7.47 6.18
C ALA A 192 -0.46 6.15 6.64
N PRO A 193 -0.78 5.93 7.93
CA PRO A 193 -1.44 4.70 8.38
C PRO A 193 -2.93 4.69 7.97
N ALA A 194 -3.19 4.76 6.66
CA ALA A 194 -4.51 4.93 6.07
C ALA A 194 -5.18 3.56 5.83
N PRO A 195 -6.52 3.44 6.01
CA PRO A 195 -7.26 2.21 5.73
C PRO A 195 -7.05 1.68 4.30
N GLU A 196 -6.97 2.57 3.31
CA GLU A 196 -6.75 2.18 1.91
C GLU A 196 -5.38 1.48 1.68
N LEU A 197 -4.33 1.87 2.40
CA LEU A 197 -3.02 1.21 2.30
C LEU A 197 -3.04 -0.15 2.99
N ALA A 198 -3.75 -0.27 4.11
CA ALA A 198 -3.96 -1.56 4.75
C ALA A 198 -4.70 -2.51 3.81
N SER A 199 -5.77 -2.03 3.16
CA SER A 199 -6.53 -2.81 2.17
C SER A 199 -5.65 -3.33 1.04
N LEU A 200 -4.84 -2.46 0.40
CA LEU A 200 -3.94 -2.87 -0.68
C LEU A 200 -2.91 -3.92 -0.24
N ARG A 201 -2.40 -3.83 0.99
CA ARG A 201 -1.49 -4.84 1.54
C ARG A 201 -2.20 -6.19 1.74
N LEU A 202 -3.42 -6.18 2.25
CA LEU A 202 -4.23 -7.39 2.44
C LEU A 202 -4.57 -8.03 1.09
N GLN A 203 -4.97 -7.25 0.08
CA GLN A 203 -5.26 -7.72 -1.27
C GLN A 203 -4.02 -8.33 -1.95
N LEU A 204 -2.82 -7.74 -1.75
CA LEU A 204 -1.56 -8.38 -2.19
C LEU A 204 -1.33 -9.73 -1.51
N GLY A 205 -1.70 -9.88 -0.24
CA GLY A 205 -1.66 -11.14 0.48
C GLY A 205 -2.64 -12.16 -0.10
N GLN A 206 -3.90 -11.78 -0.29
CA GLN A 206 -4.94 -12.62 -0.87
C GLN A 206 -4.60 -13.12 -2.29
N LEU A 207 -3.99 -12.27 -3.13
CA LEU A 207 -3.56 -12.66 -4.48
C LEU A 207 -2.47 -13.75 -4.48
N LEU A 208 -1.80 -13.97 -3.34
CA LEU A 208 -0.85 -15.06 -3.14
C LEU A 208 -1.51 -16.37 -2.70
N ASN A 209 -2.84 -16.48 -2.66
CA ASN A 209 -3.50 -17.74 -2.37
C ASN A 209 -3.25 -18.77 -3.50
N PRO A 210 -2.64 -19.94 -3.23
CA PRO A 210 -2.34 -20.94 -4.26
C PRO A 210 -3.56 -21.58 -4.93
N SER A 211 -4.74 -21.49 -4.33
CA SER A 211 -5.99 -22.03 -4.89
C SER A 211 -6.69 -21.10 -5.89
N LEU A 212 -6.14 -19.90 -6.13
CA LEU A 212 -6.68 -18.96 -7.09
C LEU A 212 -6.51 -19.49 -8.53
N THR A 213 -7.64 -19.62 -9.24
CA THR A 213 -7.64 -20.08 -10.64
C THR A 213 -6.90 -19.09 -11.55
N SER A 214 -6.43 -19.53 -12.71
CA SER A 214 -5.75 -18.66 -13.68
C SER A 214 -6.63 -17.47 -14.09
N GLU A 215 -7.90 -17.73 -14.42
CA GLU A 215 -8.87 -16.73 -14.86
C GLU A 215 -9.16 -15.70 -13.77
N SER A 216 -9.58 -16.13 -12.57
CA SER A 216 -9.81 -15.22 -11.45
C SER A 216 -8.55 -14.43 -11.10
N SER A 217 -7.39 -15.07 -11.17
CA SER A 217 -6.11 -14.40 -10.94
C SER A 217 -5.76 -13.35 -11.99
N ASP A 218 -6.17 -13.48 -13.25
CA ASP A 218 -5.95 -12.45 -14.27
C ASP A 218 -6.79 -11.21 -13.97
N LEU A 219 -8.10 -11.40 -13.71
CA LEU A 219 -9.03 -10.32 -13.43
C LEU A 219 -8.64 -9.51 -12.17
N LEU A 220 -8.34 -10.22 -11.07
CA LEU A 220 -7.96 -9.60 -9.80
C LEU A 220 -6.58 -8.92 -9.89
N TYR A 221 -5.62 -9.53 -10.60
CA TYR A 221 -4.30 -8.95 -10.81
C TYR A 221 -4.38 -7.61 -11.53
N GLU A 222 -5.12 -7.52 -12.62
CA GLU A 222 -5.23 -6.28 -13.40
C GLU A 222 -5.90 -5.16 -12.59
N SER A 223 -6.98 -5.48 -11.88
CA SER A 223 -7.65 -4.53 -10.97
C SER A 223 -6.69 -4.04 -9.87
N LEU A 224 -5.95 -4.95 -9.23
CA LEU A 224 -5.01 -4.57 -8.17
C LEU A 224 -3.83 -3.75 -8.70
N VAL A 225 -3.29 -4.06 -9.88
CA VAL A 225 -2.24 -3.25 -10.53
C VAL A 225 -2.73 -1.83 -10.77
N LYS A 226 -3.96 -1.65 -11.25
CA LYS A 226 -4.57 -0.32 -11.44
C LYS A 226 -4.68 0.42 -10.10
N ALA A 227 -5.17 -0.24 -9.06
CA ALA A 227 -5.31 0.35 -7.73
C ALA A 227 -3.95 0.75 -7.11
N LEU A 228 -2.92 -0.09 -7.25
CA LEU A 228 -1.56 0.19 -6.80
C LEU A 228 -0.94 1.39 -7.52
N LYS A 229 -1.12 1.49 -8.85
CA LYS A 229 -0.67 2.65 -9.65
C LYS A 229 -1.43 3.93 -9.31
N ALA A 230 -2.72 3.84 -8.96
CA ALA A 230 -3.48 4.99 -8.49
C ALA A 230 -2.97 5.43 -7.10
N ASN A 231 -2.67 4.46 -6.23
CA ASN A 231 -2.16 4.71 -4.89
C ASN A 231 -0.78 5.39 -4.88
N SER A 232 0.14 5.02 -5.77
CA SER A 232 1.48 5.65 -5.84
C SER A 232 1.42 7.17 -6.07
N LYS A 233 0.33 7.63 -6.69
CA LYS A 233 0.11 9.04 -7.00
C LYS A 233 -0.52 9.83 -5.86
N LYS A 234 -1.02 9.19 -4.79
CA LYS A 234 -1.76 9.88 -3.72
C LYS A 234 -0.90 10.82 -2.87
N LEU A 235 0.38 10.48 -2.69
CA LEU A 235 1.35 11.35 -2.01
C LEU A 235 2.42 11.79 -3.00
N ARG A 236 2.38 13.07 -3.38
CA ARG A 236 3.23 13.60 -4.44
C ARG A 236 3.59 15.05 -4.19
N VAL A 237 4.61 15.51 -4.91
CA VAL A 237 4.93 16.93 -5.05
C VAL A 237 4.22 17.46 -6.29
N ALA A 238 3.62 18.64 -6.18
CA ALA A 238 2.97 19.30 -7.31
C ALA A 238 4.01 19.72 -8.36
N ARG A 239 3.62 19.58 -9.64
CA ARG A 239 4.45 20.05 -10.75
C ARG A 239 4.45 21.56 -10.82
N GLY A 240 5.56 22.14 -11.23
CA GLY A 240 5.71 23.57 -11.42
C GLY A 240 6.80 23.93 -12.42
N ASN A 241 6.74 25.13 -12.97
CA ASN A 241 7.76 25.72 -13.84
C ASN A 241 8.10 27.10 -13.28
N TYR A 242 9.39 27.37 -13.02
CA TYR A 242 9.79 28.61 -12.35
C TYR A 242 10.84 29.36 -13.16
N THR A 243 10.69 30.68 -13.23
CA THR A 243 11.73 31.60 -13.71
C THR A 243 12.21 32.44 -12.53
N ILE A 244 13.49 32.32 -12.20
CA ILE A 244 14.11 32.95 -11.04
C ILE A 244 15.09 34.02 -11.50
N THR A 245 14.86 35.26 -11.07
CA THR A 245 15.68 36.44 -11.42
C THR A 245 16.51 36.97 -10.24
N ALA A 246 16.26 36.48 -9.02
CA ALA A 246 16.95 36.88 -7.80
C ALA A 246 18.07 35.90 -7.41
N SER A 247 19.13 36.39 -6.76
CA SER A 247 20.24 35.55 -6.26
C SER A 247 19.86 34.68 -5.07
N ASN A 248 18.86 35.09 -4.29
CA ASN A 248 18.23 34.29 -3.24
C ASN A 248 16.73 34.23 -3.55
N TYR A 249 16.15 33.03 -3.50
CA TYR A 249 14.74 32.82 -3.83
C TYR A 249 14.19 31.65 -3.01
N ASP A 250 13.09 31.90 -2.32
CA ASP A 250 12.37 30.87 -1.59
C ASP A 250 11.39 30.19 -2.55
N LEU A 251 11.76 28.99 -3.01
CA LEU A 251 10.98 28.22 -3.98
C LEU A 251 9.73 27.64 -3.30
N PRO A 252 8.51 28.08 -3.67
CA PRO A 252 7.31 27.49 -3.12
C PRO A 252 7.04 26.12 -3.77
N VAL A 253 7.02 25.07 -2.96
CA VAL A 253 6.73 23.69 -3.39
C VAL A 253 5.49 23.20 -2.67
N THR A 254 4.51 22.73 -3.43
CA THR A 254 3.27 22.17 -2.87
C THR A 254 3.39 20.66 -2.74
N ILE A 255 3.12 20.12 -1.56
CA ILE A 255 3.00 18.69 -1.28
C ILE A 255 1.51 18.36 -1.22
N ILE A 256 1.09 17.34 -1.96
CA ILE A 256 -0.31 16.90 -2.05
C ILE A 256 -0.45 15.56 -1.33
N ASN A 257 -1.47 15.47 -0.48
CA ASN A 257 -1.85 14.28 0.27
C ASN A 257 -3.32 13.92 -0.01
N ASP A 258 -3.53 12.92 -0.88
CA ASP A 258 -4.86 12.35 -1.17
C ASP A 258 -5.16 11.10 -0.32
N TYR A 259 -4.44 10.92 0.80
CA TYR A 259 -4.79 9.90 1.80
C TYR A 259 -5.86 10.42 2.75
N SER A 260 -6.66 9.48 3.27
CA SER A 260 -7.71 9.72 4.27
C SER A 260 -7.19 10.14 5.66
N VAL A 261 -5.86 10.14 5.85
CA VAL A 261 -5.18 10.48 7.11
C VAL A 261 -4.12 11.57 6.89
N PRO A 262 -3.80 12.38 7.92
CA PRO A 262 -2.69 13.32 7.83
C PRO A 262 -1.35 12.59 7.67
N VAL A 263 -0.43 13.19 6.91
CA VAL A 263 0.91 12.65 6.67
C VAL A 263 1.98 13.61 7.16
N SER A 264 3.08 13.07 7.67
CA SER A 264 4.26 13.85 8.08
C SER A 264 5.47 13.43 7.27
N VAL A 265 5.99 14.36 6.46
CA VAL A 265 7.07 14.10 5.51
C VAL A 265 8.12 15.21 5.52
N GLU A 266 9.36 14.83 5.27
CA GLU A 266 10.47 15.75 5.03
C GLU A 266 10.68 15.90 3.52
N LEU A 267 10.76 17.14 3.05
CA LEU A 267 11.03 17.46 1.66
C LEU A 267 12.54 17.61 1.43
N ILE A 268 13.11 16.74 0.61
CA ILE A 268 14.51 16.79 0.24
C ILE A 268 14.62 17.29 -1.19
N ALA A 269 15.33 18.40 -1.37
CA ALA A 269 15.64 18.96 -2.67
C ALA A 269 17.13 18.81 -2.99
N ARG A 270 17.43 18.36 -4.21
CA ARG A 270 18.79 18.17 -4.69
C ARG A 270 18.98 18.83 -6.04
N PRO A 271 20.00 19.70 -6.20
CA PRO A 271 20.25 20.33 -7.48
C PRO A 271 20.90 19.32 -8.44
N THR A 272 20.52 19.37 -9.72
CA THR A 272 21.13 18.51 -10.76
C THR A 272 22.50 19.01 -11.24
N ASN A 273 22.88 20.25 -10.90
CA ASN A 273 24.18 20.84 -11.21
C ASN A 273 24.59 21.89 -10.15
N SER A 274 25.78 22.46 -10.28
CA SER A 274 26.35 23.42 -9.33
C SER A 274 25.81 24.86 -9.45
N ARG A 275 24.79 25.12 -10.29
CA ARG A 275 24.24 26.48 -10.48
C ARG A 275 23.38 26.96 -9.31
N ILE A 276 22.88 26.04 -8.49
CA ILE A 276 22.04 26.34 -7.33
C ILE A 276 22.61 25.62 -6.10
N VAL A 277 22.60 26.32 -4.97
CA VAL A 277 22.74 25.73 -3.64
C VAL A 277 21.36 25.70 -2.99
N VAL A 278 20.97 24.53 -2.52
CA VAL A 278 19.65 24.27 -1.94
C VAL A 278 19.79 24.14 -0.44
N GLY A 279 18.97 24.88 0.32
CA GLY A 279 18.92 24.75 1.78
C GLY A 279 18.03 23.59 2.24
N ALA A 280 17.95 23.39 3.56
CA ALA A 280 17.07 22.39 4.15
C ALA A 280 15.62 22.87 4.17
N ALA A 281 14.67 21.97 3.89
CA ALA A 281 13.26 22.21 4.13
C ALA A 281 12.85 21.59 5.47
N PRO A 282 11.88 22.18 6.20
CA PRO A 282 11.42 21.64 7.48
C PRO A 282 10.60 20.35 7.28
N LEU A 283 10.36 19.65 8.40
CA LEU A 283 9.34 18.59 8.46
C LEU A 283 7.95 19.22 8.27
N VAL A 284 7.15 18.65 7.38
CA VAL A 284 5.86 19.19 6.98
C VAL A 284 4.77 18.19 7.29
N LYS A 285 3.75 18.65 8.01
CA LYS A 285 2.50 17.94 8.21
C LYS A 285 1.51 18.39 7.14
N VAL A 286 0.97 17.46 6.39
CA VAL A 286 -0.09 17.69 5.39
C VAL A 286 -1.34 16.98 5.88
N GLU A 287 -2.44 17.71 6.04
CA GLU A 287 -3.69 17.12 6.52
C GLU A 287 -4.29 16.16 5.49
N ALA A 288 -5.25 15.34 5.91
CA ALA A 288 -5.95 14.38 5.05
C ALA A 288 -6.64 15.08 3.87
N ASN A 289 -6.57 14.48 2.68
CA ASN A 289 -7.18 15.01 1.44
C ASN A 289 -6.90 16.51 1.22
N SER A 290 -5.65 16.91 1.43
CA SER A 290 -5.25 18.33 1.43
C SER A 290 -3.86 18.51 0.83
N GLN A 291 -3.44 19.77 0.72
CA GLN A 291 -2.14 20.14 0.22
C GLN A 291 -1.49 21.19 1.13
N SER A 292 -0.17 21.16 1.24
CA SER A 292 0.60 22.10 2.04
C SER A 292 1.76 22.66 1.22
N GLN A 293 1.98 23.96 1.32
CA GLN A 293 3.06 24.65 0.62
C GLN A 293 4.26 24.83 1.55
N VAL A 294 5.44 24.56 1.02
CA VAL A 294 6.72 24.58 1.71
C VAL A 294 7.68 25.42 0.91
N GLU A 295 8.39 26.32 1.57
CA GLU A 295 9.38 27.16 0.94
C GLU A 295 10.77 26.53 1.06
N ILE A 296 11.44 26.34 -0.08
CA ILE A 296 12.81 25.83 -0.14
C ILE A 296 13.75 27.00 -0.46
N PRO A 297 14.64 27.39 0.45
CA PRO A 297 15.56 28.48 0.19
C PRO A 297 16.61 28.06 -0.85
N LEU A 298 16.65 28.80 -1.97
CA LEU A 298 17.61 28.61 -3.05
C LEU A 298 18.58 29.78 -3.10
N ARG A 299 19.86 29.46 -3.30
CA ARG A 299 20.91 30.43 -3.63
C ARG A 299 21.46 30.16 -5.02
N ILE A 300 21.32 31.14 -5.90
CA ILE A 300 21.65 31.03 -7.32
C ILE A 300 23.07 31.51 -7.53
N ILE A 301 23.91 30.64 -8.11
CA ILE A 301 25.33 30.89 -8.36
C ILE A 301 25.57 31.30 -9.81
N ALA A 302 24.80 30.75 -10.75
CA ALA A 302 24.95 31.04 -12.18
C ALA A 302 23.62 30.93 -12.94
N SER A 303 23.49 31.74 -14.00
CA SER A 303 22.31 31.75 -14.89
C SER A 303 22.29 30.58 -15.87
N GLY A 304 21.12 30.30 -16.45
CA GLY A 304 20.86 29.20 -17.38
C GLY A 304 19.72 28.29 -16.92
N GLU A 305 19.46 27.24 -17.70
CA GLU A 305 18.46 26.22 -17.37
C GLU A 305 19.04 25.18 -16.41
N THR A 306 18.22 24.71 -15.46
CA THR A 306 18.57 23.62 -14.54
C THR A 306 17.32 22.88 -14.06
N GLN A 307 17.49 21.81 -13.30
CA GLN A 307 16.41 21.07 -12.66
C GLN A 307 16.74 20.82 -11.19
N ILE A 308 15.72 20.76 -10.35
CA ILE A 308 15.83 20.29 -8.96
C ILE A 308 15.08 18.97 -8.83
N GLU A 309 15.76 17.96 -8.28
CA GLU A 309 15.17 16.70 -7.85
C GLU A 309 14.51 16.89 -6.48
N LEU A 310 13.23 16.57 -6.37
CA LEU A 310 12.44 16.62 -5.15
C LEU A 310 12.04 15.22 -4.70
N LYS A 311 12.28 14.93 -3.43
CA LYS A 311 12.04 13.64 -2.79
C LYS A 311 11.33 13.84 -1.46
N LEU A 312 10.33 13.02 -1.16
CA LEU A 312 9.71 12.99 0.16
C LEU A 312 10.34 11.87 0.98
N ARG A 313 10.60 12.13 2.26
CA ARG A 313 11.09 11.12 3.20
C ARG A 313 10.19 11.04 4.43
N ASN A 314 10.10 9.84 4.98
CA ASN A 314 9.56 9.68 6.33
C ASN A 314 10.56 10.20 7.38
N PRO A 315 10.13 10.44 8.63
CA PRO A 315 11.03 10.86 9.73
C PRO A 315 12.18 9.88 10.02
N LYS A 316 12.12 8.65 9.50
CA LYS A 316 13.16 7.63 9.61
C LYS A 316 14.13 7.63 8.41
N GLY A 317 14.04 8.63 7.52
CA GLY A 317 14.94 8.83 6.38
C GLY A 317 14.67 7.95 5.14
N LYS A 318 13.59 7.15 5.12
CA LYS A 318 13.21 6.35 3.96
C LYS A 318 12.40 7.18 2.97
N LEU A 319 12.69 7.01 1.68
CA LEU A 319 11.94 7.63 0.58
C LEU A 319 10.48 7.15 0.60
N VAL A 320 9.54 8.09 0.44
CA VAL A 320 8.10 7.86 0.30
C VAL A 320 7.60 8.59 -0.96
N GLY A 321 6.63 8.00 -1.66
CA GLY A 321 6.08 8.58 -2.88
C GLY A 321 7.06 8.61 -4.05
N GLU A 322 6.62 9.27 -5.13
CA GLU A 322 7.40 9.40 -6.37
C GLU A 322 8.42 10.56 -6.29
N VAL A 323 9.51 10.43 -7.06
CA VAL A 323 10.51 11.49 -7.22
C VAL A 323 10.06 12.45 -8.31
N GLU A 324 10.06 13.74 -8.02
CA GLU A 324 9.64 14.78 -8.98
C GLU A 324 10.83 15.64 -9.40
N TYR A 325 10.86 16.08 -10.65
CA TYR A 325 11.89 16.96 -11.19
C TYR A 325 11.27 18.28 -11.64
N ILE A 326 11.64 19.37 -10.96
CA ILE A 326 11.14 20.71 -11.29
C ILE A 326 12.16 21.44 -12.18
N PRO A 327 11.79 21.83 -13.41
CA PRO A 327 12.62 22.67 -14.27
C PRO A 327 12.65 24.12 -13.78
N LEU A 328 13.85 24.70 -13.76
CA LEU A 328 14.11 26.07 -13.33
C LEU A 328 14.86 26.84 -14.42
N ARG A 329 14.37 28.04 -14.72
CA ARG A 329 15.05 29.03 -15.57
C ARG A 329 15.70 30.09 -14.70
N LEU A 330 17.03 30.18 -14.74
CA LEU A 330 17.78 31.13 -13.91
C LEU A 330 18.23 32.31 -14.76
N ALA A 331 17.70 33.48 -14.48
CA ALA A 331 18.00 34.75 -15.16
C ALA A 331 18.54 35.78 -14.15
N VAL A 332 19.54 35.38 -13.37
CA VAL A 332 20.13 36.23 -12.32
C VAL A 332 21.24 37.08 -12.92
N ILE A 333 21.17 38.40 -12.68
CA ILE A 333 22.23 39.33 -13.06
C ILE A 333 23.17 39.49 -11.87
N SER A 334 24.47 39.28 -12.08
CA SER A 334 25.47 39.46 -11.02
C SER A 334 25.47 40.91 -10.53
N PRO A 335 25.37 41.17 -9.21
CA PRO A 335 25.46 42.53 -8.65
C PRO A 335 26.75 43.25 -9.05
N LEU A 336 27.83 42.49 -9.22
CA LEU A 336 29.12 43.02 -9.65
C LEU A 336 29.03 43.60 -11.07
N THR A 337 28.36 42.90 -11.99
CA THR A 337 28.14 43.37 -13.36
C THR A 337 27.30 44.65 -13.36
N THR A 338 26.26 44.72 -12.53
CA THR A 338 25.43 45.92 -12.39
C THR A 338 26.25 47.11 -11.89
N TRP A 339 27.10 46.92 -10.87
CA TRP A 339 27.99 47.99 -10.41
C TRP A 339 28.94 48.44 -11.51
N PHE A 340 29.57 47.50 -12.22
CA PHE A 340 30.49 47.84 -13.30
C PHE A 340 29.81 48.60 -14.43
N THR A 341 28.62 48.18 -14.87
CA THR A 341 27.89 48.87 -15.95
C THR A 341 27.39 50.24 -15.50
N THR A 342 26.84 50.37 -14.30
CA THR A 342 26.41 51.67 -13.76
C THR A 342 27.60 52.60 -13.54
N GLY A 343 28.71 52.11 -12.97
CA GLY A 343 29.94 52.88 -12.79
C GLY A 343 30.53 53.35 -14.12
N MET A 344 30.60 52.47 -15.12
CA MET A 344 31.06 52.83 -16.47
C MET A 344 30.12 53.86 -17.12
N ALA A 345 28.80 53.72 -16.96
CA ALA A 345 27.83 54.68 -17.46
C ALA A 345 28.00 56.07 -16.83
N ILE A 346 28.26 56.14 -15.53
CA ILE A 346 28.55 57.40 -14.83
C ILE A 346 29.85 58.03 -15.35
N ILE A 347 30.91 57.23 -15.52
CA ILE A 347 32.20 57.69 -16.07
C ILE A 347 32.01 58.25 -17.49
N LEU A 348 31.26 57.56 -18.35
CA LEU A 348 30.95 58.02 -19.71
C LEU A 348 30.15 59.32 -19.72
N LEU A 349 29.18 59.46 -18.82
CA LEU A 349 28.38 60.68 -18.69
C LEU A 349 29.26 61.87 -18.24
N LEU A 350 30.14 61.67 -17.25
CA LEU A 350 31.10 62.69 -16.83
C LEU A 350 32.05 63.08 -17.96
N ALA A 351 32.57 62.10 -18.71
CA ALA A 351 33.42 62.36 -19.87
C ALA A 351 32.69 63.20 -20.94
N ALA A 352 31.43 62.89 -21.23
CA ALA A 352 30.60 63.65 -22.17
C ALA A 352 30.37 65.10 -21.71
N VAL A 353 30.10 65.32 -20.42
CA VAL A 353 29.95 66.67 -19.85
C VAL A 353 31.26 67.47 -19.96
N ILE A 354 32.39 66.87 -19.58
CA ILE A 354 33.71 67.51 -19.68
C ILE A 354 34.03 67.85 -21.15
N GLN A 355 33.76 66.93 -22.06
CA GLN A 355 33.99 67.14 -23.50
C GLN A 355 33.11 68.26 -24.04
N SER A 356 31.85 68.34 -23.61
CA SER A 356 30.93 69.43 -23.96
C SER A 356 31.43 70.78 -23.44
N MET A 357 31.83 70.88 -22.17
CA MET A 357 32.38 72.11 -21.60
C MET A 357 33.66 72.56 -22.31
N ARG A 358 34.58 71.62 -22.61
CA ARG A 358 35.79 71.91 -23.39
C ARG A 358 35.45 72.43 -24.80
N ARG A 359 34.43 71.87 -25.45
CA ARG A 359 33.96 72.30 -26.78
C ARG A 359 33.36 73.72 -26.73
N VAL A 360 32.57 74.06 -25.71
CA VAL A 360 32.03 75.41 -25.53
C VAL A 360 33.12 76.43 -25.23
N LYS A 361 34.12 76.08 -24.41
CA LYS A 361 35.25 76.98 -24.08
C LYS A 361 36.15 77.26 -25.29
N LYS A 362 36.27 76.31 -26.23
CA LYS A 362 36.99 76.51 -27.51
C LYS A 362 36.24 77.36 -28.54
N ARG A 363 34.92 77.60 -28.38
CA ARG A 363 34.14 78.49 -29.26
C ARG A 363 34.07 79.94 -28.78
N LYS A 364 34.57 80.23 -27.57
CA LYS A 364 34.65 81.57 -26.95
C LYS A 364 36.05 82.20 -27.04
N LYS A 365 36.99 81.54 -27.69
CA LYS A 365 38.20 82.12 -28.27
C LYS A 365 37.99 82.14 -29.78
#